data_AF-A0AAU0LZR5-F1
#
_entry.id   AF-A0AAU0LZR5-F1
#
_cell.length_a   1.000
_cell.length_b   1.000
_cell.length_c   1.000
_cell.angle_alpha   90.00
_cell.angle_beta   90.00
_cell.angle_gamma   90.00
#
_symmetry.space_group_name_H-M   'P 1'
#
loop_
_entity.id
_entity.type
_entity.pdbx_description
1 polymer ?
#
loop_
_entity_poly.entity_id
_entity_poly.type
_entity_poly.pdbx_seq_one_letter_code
_entity_poly.pdbx_strand_id
1 'polypeptide(L)'
;MSRFFLILFLLTIMPCHSAIGMDLMDSNSSIEEKNFYETIIKESEQHQSSSLTLSKYLAPYFSQAVRKNDKALLAIYYCLLADQSFNDEGTRNSFSDKYYLKALDLEEGYSYQNVKTWVKVMYGFYLYRCLKASEALPFILEGEKGLDDIPKELVLDLTQTYKKLGYFFGTLGDYTSGIKYLDLG
;
A
#
# COMPACT_ATOMS: atom_id res chain seq x y z
N MET A 1 3.76 19.77 71.19
CA MET A 1 5.05 19.86 70.47
C MET A 1 5.29 18.52 69.79
N SER A 2 5.01 18.45 68.49
CA SER A 2 5.04 17.22 67.68
C SER A 2 6.31 17.20 66.84
N ARG A 3 7.01 16.07 66.84
CA ARG A 3 8.24 15.83 66.07
C ARG A 3 7.86 15.60 64.61
N PHE A 4 8.22 16.54 63.72
CA PHE A 4 8.09 16.36 62.28
C PHE A 4 9.31 15.61 61.72
N PHE A 5 9.03 14.48 61.09
CA PHE A 5 9.93 13.69 60.26
C PHE A 5 10.33 14.48 59.00
N LEU A 6 11.60 14.46 58.65
CA LEU A 6 12.11 14.97 57.37
C LEU A 6 12.79 13.79 56.66
N ILE A 7 12.06 13.17 55.73
CA ILE A 7 12.56 12.07 54.88
C ILE A 7 13.24 12.71 53.67
N LEU A 8 14.55 12.48 53.56
CA LEU A 8 15.40 12.90 52.44
C LEU A 8 15.19 11.93 51.27
N PHE A 9 14.63 12.41 50.15
CA PHE A 9 14.46 11.65 48.92
C PHE A 9 15.71 11.85 48.05
N LEU A 10 16.59 10.84 47.97
CA LEU A 10 17.74 10.84 47.05
C LEU A 10 17.44 9.89 45.88
N LEU A 11 17.02 10.48 44.77
CA LEU A 11 16.97 9.90 43.43
C LEU A 11 18.40 9.61 42.97
N THR A 12 18.73 8.33 42.72
CA THR A 12 19.93 7.95 41.96
C THR A 12 19.55 6.98 40.83
N ILE A 13 19.27 7.59 39.68
CA ILE A 13 19.65 7.21 38.31
C ILE A 13 19.83 5.69 38.05
N MET A 14 18.79 5.06 37.51
CA MET A 14 18.97 3.85 36.69
C MET A 14 19.46 4.26 35.29
N PRO A 15 20.56 3.72 34.77
CA PRO A 15 20.86 3.83 33.35
C PRO A 15 19.94 2.87 32.59
N CYS A 16 18.84 3.42 32.08
CA CYS A 16 18.00 2.73 31.10
C CYS A 16 18.82 2.56 29.81
N HIS A 17 19.51 1.42 29.68
CA HIS A 17 19.98 0.95 28.39
C HIS A 17 18.79 0.38 27.64
N SER A 18 18.00 1.26 27.03
CA SER A 18 17.16 0.87 25.90
C SER A 18 18.08 0.76 24.69
N ALA A 19 18.68 -0.41 24.50
CA ALA A 19 19.24 -0.76 23.21
C ALA A 19 18.09 -0.70 22.19
N ILE A 20 18.21 0.22 21.25
CA ILE A 20 17.40 0.31 20.04
C ILE A 20 17.56 -1.03 19.33
N GLY A 21 16.55 -1.89 19.45
CA GLY A 21 16.39 -3.05 18.61
C GLY A 21 16.11 -2.58 17.20
N MET A 22 17.16 -2.33 16.44
CA MET A 22 17.09 -2.31 14.98
C MET A 22 16.84 -3.76 14.58
N ASP A 23 15.57 -4.12 14.52
CA ASP A 23 15.13 -5.43 14.02
C ASP A 23 15.56 -5.48 12.56
N LEU A 24 16.66 -6.19 12.31
CA LEU A 24 17.08 -6.57 10.97
C LEU A 24 15.98 -7.50 10.45
N MET A 25 14.92 -6.93 9.87
CA MET A 25 14.00 -7.71 9.04
C MET A 25 14.86 -8.45 8.02
N ASP A 26 14.81 -9.78 8.06
CA ASP A 26 15.54 -10.63 7.14
C ASP A 26 15.11 -10.24 5.72
N SER A 27 16.02 -9.61 4.98
CA SER A 27 15.78 -9.15 3.62
C SER A 27 15.25 -10.26 2.72
N ASN A 28 15.58 -11.52 3.02
CA ASN A 28 15.06 -12.67 2.30
C ASN A 28 13.55 -12.85 2.52
N SER A 29 13.06 -12.67 3.76
CA SER A 29 11.63 -12.73 4.09
C SER A 29 10.83 -11.66 3.35
N SER A 30 11.33 -10.42 3.33
CA SER A 30 10.65 -9.32 2.63
C SER A 30 10.59 -9.52 1.11
N ILE A 31 11.63 -10.12 0.52
CA ILE A 31 11.64 -10.47 -0.90
C ILE A 31 10.65 -11.61 -1.19
N GLU A 32 10.59 -12.65 -0.35
CA GLU A 32 9.65 -13.76 -0.50
C GLU A 32 8.18 -13.28 -0.40
N GLU A 33 7.87 -12.45 0.60
CA GLU A 33 6.54 -11.85 0.78
C GLU A 33 6.16 -10.98 -0.43
N LYS A 34 7.10 -10.14 -0.89
CA LYS A 34 6.91 -9.33 -2.09
C LYS A 34 6.64 -10.19 -3.32
N ASN A 35 7.40 -11.27 -3.51
CA ASN A 35 7.25 -12.17 -4.65
C ASN A 35 5.92 -12.92 -4.61
N PHE A 36 5.44 -13.29 -3.43
CA PHE A 36 4.11 -13.87 -3.25
C PHE A 36 3.01 -12.91 -3.71
N TYR A 37 3.04 -11.65 -3.25
CA TYR A 37 2.07 -10.63 -3.66
C TYR A 37 2.15 -10.30 -5.15
N GLU A 38 3.35 -10.17 -5.70
CA GLU A 38 3.59 -9.98 -7.14
C GLU A 38 2.99 -11.09 -8.00
N THR A 39 3.13 -12.34 -7.56
CA THR A 39 2.58 -13.49 -8.28
C THR A 39 1.06 -13.35 -8.40
N ILE A 40 0.38 -13.03 -7.30
CA ILE A 40 -1.06 -12.83 -7.28
C ILE A 40 -1.47 -11.66 -8.18
N ILE A 41 -0.76 -10.53 -8.11
CA ILE A 41 -1.05 -9.35 -8.93
C ILE A 41 -0.90 -9.69 -10.42
N LYS A 42 0.21 -10.30 -10.83
CA LYS A 42 0.46 -10.64 -12.24
C LYS A 42 -0.48 -11.72 -12.78
N GLU A 43 -0.74 -12.76 -12.01
CA GLU A 43 -1.68 -13.80 -12.42
C GLU A 43 -3.10 -13.25 -12.49
N SER A 44 -3.46 -12.27 -11.66
CA SER A 44 -4.77 -11.62 -11.73
C SER A 44 -5.04 -11.00 -13.10
N GLU A 45 -4.02 -10.47 -13.78
CA GLU A 45 -4.12 -9.89 -15.12
C GLU A 45 -4.66 -10.89 -16.15
N GLN A 46 -4.31 -12.18 -16.00
CA GLN A 46 -4.78 -13.26 -16.88
C GLN A 46 -6.27 -13.60 -16.66
N HIS A 47 -6.84 -13.13 -15.56
CA HIS A 47 -8.22 -13.38 -15.15
C HIS A 47 -9.12 -12.13 -15.25
N GLN A 48 -8.63 -11.04 -15.85
CA GLN A 48 -9.35 -9.77 -16.06
C GLN A 48 -10.41 -9.79 -17.18
N SER A 49 -10.90 -10.98 -17.56
CA SER A 49 -11.98 -11.09 -18.56
C SER A 49 -13.35 -10.67 -18.02
N SER A 50 -13.55 -10.76 -16.71
CA SER A 50 -14.68 -10.18 -15.98
C SER A 50 -14.40 -10.18 -14.48
N SER A 51 -15.08 -9.31 -13.73
CA SER A 51 -15.07 -9.29 -12.26
C SER A 51 -15.46 -10.63 -11.65
N LEU A 52 -16.34 -11.38 -12.31
CA LEU A 52 -16.74 -12.72 -11.86
C LEU A 52 -15.60 -13.74 -12.00
N THR A 53 -14.88 -13.72 -13.13
CA THR A 53 -13.73 -14.60 -13.36
C THR A 53 -12.63 -14.30 -12.35
N LEU A 54 -12.29 -13.02 -12.18
CA LEU A 54 -11.26 -12.58 -11.25
C LEU A 54 -11.62 -12.95 -9.80
N SER A 55 -12.87 -12.71 -9.39
CA SER A 55 -13.33 -13.05 -8.04
C SER A 55 -13.20 -14.55 -7.73
N LYS A 56 -13.47 -15.43 -8.71
CA LYS A 56 -13.28 -16.88 -8.54
C LYS A 56 -11.81 -17.25 -8.35
N TYR A 57 -10.91 -16.67 -9.15
CA TYR A 57 -9.46 -16.88 -9.02
C TYR A 57 -8.96 -16.40 -7.64
N LEU A 58 -9.43 -15.23 -7.18
CA LEU A 58 -8.97 -14.63 -5.94
C LEU A 58 -9.59 -15.24 -4.66
N ALA A 59 -10.69 -16.00 -4.77
CA ALA A 59 -11.43 -16.51 -3.62
C ALA A 59 -10.59 -17.37 -2.63
N PRO A 60 -9.68 -18.25 -3.08
CA PRO A 60 -8.80 -18.99 -2.18
C PRO A 60 -7.85 -18.07 -1.40
N TYR A 61 -7.28 -17.06 -2.06
CA TYR A 61 -6.38 -16.08 -1.44
C TYR A 61 -7.13 -15.20 -0.43
N PHE A 62 -8.35 -14.77 -0.76
CA PHE A 62 -9.22 -14.06 0.18
C PHE A 62 -9.49 -14.89 1.43
N SER A 63 -9.87 -16.16 1.26
CA SER A 63 -10.16 -17.08 2.36
C SER A 63 -8.93 -17.32 3.24
N GLN A 64 -7.75 -17.43 2.62
CA GLN A 64 -6.47 -17.49 3.32
C GLN A 64 -6.19 -16.20 4.11
N ALA A 65 -6.38 -15.05 3.48
CA ALA A 65 -6.09 -13.75 4.08
C ALA A 65 -6.95 -13.51 5.32
N VAL A 66 -8.25 -13.82 5.23
CA VAL A 66 -9.17 -13.77 6.39
C VAL A 66 -8.71 -14.72 7.49
N ARG A 67 -8.40 -15.99 7.15
CA ARG A 67 -7.99 -17.00 8.15
C ARG A 67 -6.68 -16.63 8.85
N LYS A 68 -5.72 -16.06 8.12
CA LYS A 68 -4.41 -15.67 8.65
C LYS A 68 -4.39 -14.25 9.21
N ASN A 69 -5.49 -13.50 9.12
CA ASN A 69 -5.54 -12.07 9.41
C ASN A 69 -4.47 -11.26 8.63
N ASP A 70 -4.20 -11.67 7.38
CA ASP A 70 -3.25 -11.00 6.50
C ASP A 70 -3.93 -9.79 5.84
N LYS A 71 -3.80 -8.64 6.49
CA LYS A 71 -4.43 -7.40 6.05
C LYS A 71 -3.80 -6.82 4.78
N ALA A 72 -2.52 -7.10 4.52
CA ALA A 72 -1.87 -6.67 3.28
C ALA A 72 -2.44 -7.43 2.07
N LEU A 73 -2.58 -8.76 2.19
CA LEU A 73 -3.23 -9.55 1.15
C LEU A 73 -4.69 -9.15 0.94
N LEU A 74 -5.42 -8.82 2.00
CA LEU A 74 -6.78 -8.29 1.89
C LEU A 74 -6.83 -6.94 1.16
N ALA A 75 -5.88 -6.04 1.42
CA ALA A 75 -5.80 -4.75 0.72
C ALA A 75 -5.54 -4.94 -0.79
N ILE A 76 -4.59 -5.82 -1.14
CA ILE A 76 -4.30 -6.18 -2.54
C ILE A 76 -5.56 -6.75 -3.22
N TYR A 77 -6.20 -7.72 -2.56
CA TYR A 77 -7.44 -8.32 -3.05
C TYR A 77 -8.52 -7.26 -3.35
N TYR A 78 -8.72 -6.31 -2.44
CA TYR A 78 -9.73 -5.28 -2.62
C TYR A 78 -9.38 -4.31 -3.76
N CYS A 79 -8.12 -3.91 -3.90
CA CYS A 79 -7.67 -3.09 -5.03
C CYS A 79 -7.89 -3.78 -6.37
N LEU A 80 -7.52 -5.07 -6.50
CA LEU A 80 -7.68 -5.82 -7.75
C LEU A 80 -9.15 -5.94 -8.17
N LEU A 81 -10.04 -6.23 -7.23
CA LEU A 81 -11.48 -6.28 -7.52
C LEU A 81 -12.06 -4.90 -7.86
N ALA A 82 -11.62 -3.86 -7.16
CA ALA A 82 -12.07 -2.51 -7.43
C ALA A 82 -11.63 -2.06 -8.83
N ASP A 83 -10.39 -2.36 -9.22
CA ASP A 83 -9.85 -2.04 -10.53
C ASP A 83 -10.60 -2.76 -11.64
N GLN A 84 -10.79 -4.08 -11.51
CA GLN A 84 -11.52 -4.86 -12.50
C GLN A 84 -12.97 -4.39 -12.66
N SER A 85 -13.66 -4.11 -11.55
CA SER A 85 -15.03 -3.61 -11.62
C SER A 85 -15.11 -2.25 -12.33
N PHE A 86 -14.11 -1.39 -12.18
CA PHE A 86 -14.05 -0.13 -12.94
C PHE A 86 -13.82 -0.41 -14.43
N ASN A 87 -12.94 -1.35 -14.77
CA ASN A 87 -12.64 -1.71 -16.15
C ASN A 87 -13.86 -2.33 -16.85
N ASP A 88 -14.62 -3.17 -16.16
CA ASP A 88 -15.85 -3.79 -16.69
C ASP A 88 -16.95 -2.75 -16.97
N GLU A 89 -17.15 -1.81 -16.04
CA GLU A 89 -18.20 -0.79 -16.14
C GLU A 89 -17.78 0.40 -17.04
N GLY A 90 -16.48 0.60 -17.24
CA GLY A 90 -15.90 1.71 -18.00
C GLY A 90 -16.09 3.10 -17.36
N THR A 91 -16.65 3.16 -16.16
CA THR A 91 -16.93 4.40 -15.44
C THR A 91 -16.90 4.20 -13.92
N ARG A 92 -16.89 5.31 -13.18
CA ARG A 92 -16.93 5.30 -11.72
C ARG A 92 -18.17 4.56 -11.24
N ASN A 93 -17.98 3.64 -10.29
CA ASN A 93 -19.07 2.85 -9.72
C ASN A 93 -18.88 2.66 -8.21
N SER A 94 -19.98 2.35 -7.52
CA SER A 94 -20.00 2.24 -6.06
C SER A 94 -19.22 1.03 -5.53
N PHE A 95 -19.05 -0.02 -6.36
CA PHE A 95 -18.29 -1.20 -5.99
C PHE A 95 -16.80 -0.86 -5.91
N SER A 96 -16.23 -0.26 -6.96
CA SER A 96 -14.85 0.21 -6.99
C SER A 96 -14.56 1.21 -5.87
N ASP A 97 -15.42 2.21 -5.68
CA ASP A 97 -15.29 3.17 -4.57
C ASP A 97 -15.19 2.46 -3.21
N LYS A 98 -16.15 1.56 -2.93
CA LYS A 98 -16.22 0.84 -1.66
C LYS A 98 -14.99 -0.03 -1.42
N TYR A 99 -14.52 -0.73 -2.45
CA TYR A 99 -13.42 -1.68 -2.29
C TYR A 99 -12.06 -0.98 -2.19
N TYR A 100 -11.84 0.11 -2.93
CA TYR A 100 -10.64 0.93 -2.71
C TYR A 100 -10.61 1.53 -1.31
N LEU A 101 -11.73 2.06 -0.80
CA LEU A 101 -11.80 2.57 0.57
C LEU A 101 -11.51 1.48 1.61
N LYS A 102 -12.04 0.26 1.42
CA LYS A 102 -11.69 -0.88 2.27
C LYS A 102 -10.20 -1.22 2.26
N ALA A 103 -9.53 -1.07 1.12
CA ALA A 103 -8.09 -1.33 1.03
C ALA A 103 -7.28 -0.30 1.85
N LEU A 104 -7.69 0.97 1.79
CA LEU A 104 -7.10 2.05 2.59
C LEU A 104 -7.35 1.89 4.09
N ASP A 105 -8.57 1.52 4.49
CA ASP A 105 -8.92 1.29 5.90
C ASP A 105 -8.07 0.20 6.58
N LEU A 106 -7.43 -0.66 5.79
CA LEU A 106 -6.54 -1.72 6.29
C LEU A 106 -5.09 -1.26 6.52
N GLU A 107 -4.70 -0.07 6.06
CA GLU A 107 -3.30 0.41 6.03
C GLU A 107 -2.65 0.44 7.42
N GLU A 108 -3.39 0.83 8.46
CA GLU A 108 -2.91 0.81 9.85
C GLU A 108 -2.70 -0.60 10.40
N GLY A 109 -3.23 -1.61 9.70
CA GLY A 109 -3.24 -2.99 10.12
C GLY A 109 -2.04 -3.83 9.68
N TYR A 110 -1.13 -3.29 8.85
CA TYR A 110 0.07 -3.99 8.40
C TYR A 110 1.28 -3.04 8.29
N SER A 111 2.49 -3.57 8.35
CA SER A 111 3.75 -2.81 8.30
C SER A 111 4.39 -2.74 6.91
N TYR A 112 3.89 -3.50 5.93
CA TYR A 112 4.46 -3.61 4.59
C TYR A 112 4.34 -2.32 3.77
N GLN A 113 5.38 -1.48 3.82
CA GLN A 113 5.41 -0.17 3.17
C GLN A 113 5.21 -0.25 1.65
N ASN A 114 5.71 -1.31 1.01
CA ASN A 114 5.48 -1.57 -0.42
C ASN A 114 4.00 -1.76 -0.76
N VAL A 115 3.24 -2.47 0.09
CA VAL A 115 1.80 -2.64 -0.09
C VAL A 115 1.07 -1.32 0.13
N LYS A 116 1.42 -0.55 1.17
CA LYS A 116 0.81 0.78 1.44
C LYS A 116 0.97 1.69 0.24
N THR A 117 2.21 1.76 -0.26
CA THR A 117 2.59 2.57 -1.41
C THR A 117 1.82 2.16 -2.66
N TRP A 118 1.77 0.87 -2.95
CA TRP A 118 1.04 0.35 -4.10
C TRP A 118 -0.47 0.64 -4.02
N VAL A 119 -1.10 0.44 -2.86
CA VAL A 119 -2.53 0.74 -2.63
C VAL A 119 -2.83 2.22 -2.89
N LYS A 120 -1.98 3.14 -2.40
CA LYS A 120 -2.15 4.58 -2.62
C LYS A 120 -2.04 4.97 -4.09
N VAL A 121 -1.06 4.41 -4.81
CA VAL A 121 -0.93 4.64 -6.25
C VAL A 121 -2.14 4.08 -7.00
N MET A 122 -2.62 2.89 -6.66
CA MET A 122 -3.78 2.28 -7.29
C MET A 122 -5.05 3.11 -7.08
N TYR A 123 -5.32 3.53 -5.84
CA TYR A 123 -6.50 4.35 -5.55
C TYR A 123 -6.40 5.76 -6.15
N GLY A 124 -5.23 6.41 -6.02
CA GLY A 124 -4.98 7.71 -6.64
C GLY A 124 -5.18 7.65 -8.16
N PHE A 125 -4.68 6.60 -8.81
CA PHE A 125 -4.86 6.41 -10.25
C PHE A 125 -6.32 6.11 -10.63
N TYR A 126 -7.06 5.38 -9.80
CA TYR A 126 -8.49 5.22 -9.96
C TYR A 126 -9.24 6.56 -9.92
N LEU A 127 -8.97 7.41 -8.93
CA LEU A 127 -9.56 8.75 -8.84
C LEU A 127 -9.18 9.62 -10.04
N TYR A 128 -7.94 9.54 -10.50
CA TYR A 128 -7.47 10.17 -11.72
C TYR A 128 -8.28 9.74 -12.95
N ARG A 129 -8.50 8.44 -13.15
CA ARG A 129 -9.35 7.92 -14.24
C ARG A 129 -10.81 8.35 -14.11
N CYS A 130 -11.27 8.65 -12.90
CA CYS A 130 -12.58 9.25 -12.64
C CYS A 130 -12.61 10.78 -12.84
N LEU A 131 -11.56 11.38 -13.42
CA LEU A 131 -11.40 12.83 -13.63
C LEU A 131 -11.39 13.65 -12.33
N LYS A 132 -10.98 13.02 -11.22
CA LYS A 132 -10.89 13.64 -9.89
C LYS A 132 -9.44 13.90 -9.49
N ALA A 133 -8.69 14.57 -10.36
CA ALA A 133 -7.25 14.79 -10.16
C ALA A 133 -6.93 15.48 -8.82
N SER A 134 -7.74 16.43 -8.36
CA SER A 134 -7.56 17.08 -7.06
C SER A 134 -7.73 16.13 -5.88
N GLU A 135 -8.64 15.15 -5.98
CA GLU A 135 -8.82 14.11 -4.94
C GLU A 135 -7.72 13.04 -5.03
N ALA A 136 -7.23 12.76 -6.24
CA ALA A 136 -6.15 11.80 -6.48
C ALA A 136 -4.79 12.28 -5.95
N LEU A 137 -4.52 13.59 -6.07
CA LEU A 137 -3.22 14.20 -5.78
C LEU A 137 -2.62 13.79 -4.42
N PRO A 138 -3.31 13.89 -3.27
CA PRO A 138 -2.71 13.50 -1.99
C PRO A 138 -2.26 12.03 -1.98
N PHE A 139 -3.07 11.10 -2.51
CA PHE A 139 -2.72 9.68 -2.56
C PHE A 139 -1.56 9.41 -3.51
N ILE A 140 -1.52 10.09 -4.65
CA ILE A 140 -0.41 9.96 -5.59
C ILE A 140 0.90 10.47 -4.98
N LEU A 141 0.90 11.63 -4.32
CA LEU A 141 2.10 12.18 -3.67
C LEU A 141 2.57 11.32 -2.50
N GLU A 142 1.65 10.77 -1.70
CA GLU A 142 2.01 9.84 -0.63
C GLU A 142 2.56 8.52 -1.17
N GLY A 143 1.99 8.02 -2.27
CA GLY A 143 2.51 6.84 -2.97
C GLY A 143 3.90 7.10 -3.55
N GLU A 144 4.08 8.23 -4.24
CA GLU A 144 5.38 8.66 -4.76
C GLU A 144 6.44 8.72 -3.66
N LYS A 145 6.16 9.44 -2.58
CA LYS A 145 7.06 9.55 -1.42
C LYS A 145 7.37 8.17 -0.82
N GLY A 146 6.38 7.29 -0.74
CA GLY A 146 6.58 5.92 -0.27
C GLY A 146 7.60 5.14 -1.11
N LEU A 147 7.69 5.39 -2.42
CA LEU A 147 8.66 4.74 -3.31
C LEU A 147 10.09 5.21 -3.06
N ASP A 148 10.30 6.43 -2.56
CA ASP A 148 11.64 6.93 -2.20
C ASP A 148 12.20 6.19 -0.96
N ASP A 149 11.31 5.66 -0.12
CA ASP A 149 11.64 4.96 1.13
C ASP A 149 11.77 3.43 0.96
N ILE A 150 11.49 2.88 -0.23
CA ILE A 150 11.50 1.42 -0.49
C ILE A 150 12.62 1.06 -1.50
N PRO A 151 13.45 0.04 -1.22
CA PRO A 151 14.37 -0.50 -2.22
C PRO A 151 13.63 -0.91 -3.50
N LYS A 152 14.19 -0.57 -4.67
CA LYS A 152 13.51 -0.74 -5.97
C LYS A 152 13.01 -2.18 -6.18
N GLU A 153 13.77 -3.18 -5.75
CA GLU A 153 13.44 -4.61 -5.82
C GLU A 153 12.18 -5.00 -5.00
N LEU A 154 11.84 -4.23 -3.97
CA LEU A 154 10.67 -4.46 -3.12
C LEU A 154 9.42 -3.72 -3.60
N VAL A 155 9.53 -2.84 -4.60
CA VAL A 155 8.39 -2.17 -5.21
C VAL A 155 7.47 -3.21 -5.87
N LEU A 156 6.20 -3.21 -5.47
CA LEU A 156 5.18 -4.09 -6.04
C LEU A 156 4.72 -3.54 -7.39
N ASP A 157 4.59 -4.44 -8.36
CA ASP A 157 4.08 -4.16 -9.70
C ASP A 157 4.80 -2.97 -10.36
N LEU A 158 6.12 -2.99 -10.23
CA LEU A 158 7.02 -1.86 -10.49
C LEU A 158 6.70 -1.10 -11.76
N THR A 159 6.58 -1.82 -12.88
CA THR A 159 6.30 -1.23 -14.20
C THR A 159 4.98 -0.46 -14.19
N GLN A 160 3.91 -1.06 -13.67
CA GLN A 160 2.60 -0.44 -13.69
C GLN A 160 2.48 0.68 -12.66
N THR A 161 3.09 0.53 -11.49
CA THR A 161 3.12 1.58 -10.46
C THR A 161 3.79 2.83 -10.99
N TYR A 162 4.98 2.72 -11.59
CA TYR A 162 5.65 3.87 -12.17
C TYR A 162 4.92 4.43 -13.39
N LYS A 163 4.36 3.60 -14.27
CA LYS A 163 3.54 4.10 -15.40
C LYS A 163 2.34 4.93 -14.95
N LYS A 164 1.65 4.50 -13.88
CA LYS A 164 0.51 5.23 -13.30
C LYS A 164 0.93 6.61 -12.79
N LEU A 165 2.07 6.69 -12.09
CA LEU A 165 2.65 7.97 -11.67
C LEU A 165 3.01 8.85 -12.87
N GLY A 166 3.68 8.27 -13.87
CA GLY A 166 4.09 8.96 -15.08
C GLY A 166 2.92 9.61 -15.82
N TYR A 167 1.83 8.87 -16.02
CA TYR A 167 0.61 9.40 -16.64
C TYR A 167 -0.07 10.47 -15.80
N PHE A 168 -0.11 10.31 -14.48
CA PHE A 168 -0.70 11.31 -13.59
C PHE A 168 0.06 12.63 -13.66
N PHE A 169 1.37 12.61 -13.42
CA PHE A 169 2.20 13.83 -13.46
C PHE A 169 2.25 14.48 -14.84
N GLY A 170 2.31 13.66 -15.91
CA GLY A 170 2.22 14.16 -17.27
C GLY A 170 0.90 14.88 -17.56
N THR A 171 -0.22 14.42 -16.99
CA THR A 171 -1.52 15.12 -17.11
C THR A 171 -1.54 16.45 -16.37
N LEU A 172 -0.85 16.55 -15.23
CA LEU A 172 -0.73 17.79 -14.46
C LEU A 172 0.25 18.80 -15.06
N GLY A 173 0.95 18.44 -16.15
CA GLY A 173 1.96 19.29 -16.78
C GLY A 173 3.34 19.23 -16.12
N ASP A 174 3.53 18.38 -15.11
CA ASP A 174 4.86 18.04 -14.58
C ASP A 174 5.50 16.96 -15.46
N TYR A 175 5.93 17.39 -16.65
CA TYR A 175 6.54 16.48 -17.62
C TYR A 175 7.88 15.92 -17.16
N THR A 176 8.62 16.63 -16.30
CA THR A 176 9.89 16.15 -15.75
C THR A 176 9.65 14.89 -14.90
N SER A 177 8.73 14.96 -13.94
CA SER A 177 8.34 13.80 -13.13
C SER A 177 7.63 12.74 -13.97
N GLY A 178 6.78 13.16 -14.91
CA GLY A 178 6.11 12.26 -15.85
C GLY A 178 7.08 11.37 -16.63
N ILE A 179 8.06 11.96 -17.29
CA ILE A 179 9.10 11.24 -18.06
C ILE A 179 9.95 10.38 -17.13
N LYS A 180 10.41 10.92 -15.99
CA LYS A 180 11.17 10.15 -14.98
C LYS A 180 10.50 8.81 -14.66
N TYR A 181 9.20 8.82 -14.35
CA TYR A 181 8.51 7.59 -13.97
C TYR A 181 8.20 6.69 -15.16
N LEU A 182 7.93 7.23 -16.35
CA LEU A 182 7.77 6.40 -17.55
C LEU A 182 9.08 5.68 -17.94
N ASP A 183 10.24 6.29 -17.70
CA ASP A 183 11.54 5.65 -17.95
C ASP A 183 11.89 4.57 -16.90
N LEU A 184 11.34 4.68 -15.69
CA LEU A 184 11.57 3.72 -14.60
C LEU A 184 10.73 2.45 -14.72
N GLY A 185 9.59 2.50 -15.42
CA GLY A 185 8.57 1.43 -15.46
C GLY A 185 8.50 0.67 -16.78
#